data_AF-A0A7V3CR05-F1
#
_entry.id   AF-A0A7V3CR05-F1
#
_cell.length_a   1.000
_cell.length_b   1.000
_cell.length_c   1.000
_cell.angle_alpha   90.00
_cell.angle_beta   90.00
_cell.angle_gamma   90.00
#
_symmetry.space_group_name_H-M   'P 1'
#
loop_
_entity.id
_entity.type
_entity.pdbx_description
1 polymer ?
#
loop_
_entity_poly.entity_id
_entity_poly.type
_entity_poly.pdbx_seq_one_letter_code
_entity_poly.pdbx_strand_id
1 'polypeptide(L)' 'MARAKHAPVVGDIAPPIESATATGEKFSLAEKASTWTVVFFYPMANTPG' A
#
# COMPACT_ATOMS: atom_id res chain seq x y z
N MET A 1 13.86 9.82 12.68
CA MET A 1 14.68 9.03 11.75
C MET A 1 13.83 8.73 10.53
N ALA A 2 14.15 9.27 9.35
CA ALA A 2 13.43 8.94 8.11
C ALA A 2 14.00 7.62 7.56
N ARG A 3 13.17 6.59 7.41
CA ARG A 3 13.57 5.33 6.76
C ARG A 3 13.87 5.59 5.28
N ALA A 4 14.81 4.83 4.75
CA ALA A 4 15.37 4.99 3.42
C ALA A 4 14.31 4.94 2.30
N LYS A 5 14.54 5.73 1.24
CA LYS A 5 13.78 5.80 -0.03
C LYS A 5 14.00 4.54 -0.90
N HIS A 6 13.92 3.34 -0.35
CA HIS A 6 14.04 2.10 -1.14
C HIS A 6 12.73 1.32 -1.15
N ALA A 7 12.47 0.61 -2.24
CA ALA A 7 11.37 -0.36 -2.29
C ALA A 7 11.63 -1.46 -1.26
N PRO A 8 10.62 -1.86 -0.46
CA PRO A 8 10.79 -2.90 0.56
C PRO A 8 11.30 -4.20 -0.07
N VAL A 9 12.16 -4.92 0.64
CA VAL A 9 12.66 -6.24 0.21
C VAL A 9 11.95 -7.35 0.96
N VAL A 10 12.05 -8.59 0.46
CA VAL A 10 11.43 -9.75 1.10
C VAL A 10 11.97 -9.93 2.52
N GLY A 11 11.06 -10.12 3.48
CA GLY A 11 11.39 -10.24 4.90
C GLY A 11 11.31 -8.94 5.68
N ASP A 12 11.24 -7.78 5.01
CA ASP A 12 10.97 -6.51 5.68
C ASP A 12 9.57 -6.50 6.28
N ILE A 13 9.44 -5.80 7.41
CA ILE A 13 8.14 -5.36 7.90
C ILE A 13 7.51 -4.48 6.82
N ALA A 14 6.27 -4.79 6.44
CA ALA A 14 5.53 -4.02 5.46
C ALA A 14 5.46 -2.53 5.87
N PRO A 15 5.70 -1.59 4.94
CA PRO A 15 5.62 -0.17 5.25
C PRO A 15 4.18 0.23 5.59
N PRO A 16 3.97 1.23 6.46
CA PRO A 16 2.63 1.77 6.67
C PRO A 16 2.12 2.38 5.36
N ILE A 17 0.90 2.02 4.97
CA ILE A 17 0.20 2.61 3.82
C ILE A 17 -1.10 3.19 4.36
N GLU A 18 -1.24 4.49 4.22
CA GLU A 18 -2.45 5.26 4.52
C GLU A 18 -2.89 5.93 3.23
N SER A 19 -4.12 5.66 2.78
CA SER A 19 -4.66 6.21 1.53
C SER A 19 -6.16 6.43 1.62
N ALA A 20 -6.72 7.19 0.69
CA ALA A 20 -8.15 7.15 0.41
C ALA A 20 -8.45 6.04 -0.61
N THR A 21 -9.59 5.37 -0.46
CA THR A 21 -10.14 4.47 -1.48
C THR A 21 -10.81 5.28 -2.58
N ALA A 22 -11.17 4.61 -3.68
CA ALA A 22 -11.92 5.24 -4.77
C ALA A 22 -13.31 5.76 -4.34
N THR A 23 -13.88 5.22 -3.26
CA THR A 23 -15.16 5.64 -2.69
C THR A 23 -15.01 6.74 -1.62
N GLY A 24 -13.79 7.21 -1.35
CA GLY A 24 -13.49 8.24 -0.37
C GLY A 24 -13.34 7.73 1.07
N GLU A 25 -13.39 6.42 1.28
CA GLU A 25 -13.12 5.82 2.59
C GLU A 25 -11.63 5.86 2.91
N LYS A 26 -11.28 5.79 4.18
CA LYS A 26 -9.87 5.65 4.60
C LYS A 26 -9.44 4.20 4.48
N PHE A 27 -8.26 4.00 3.94
CA PHE A 27 -7.56 2.72 3.91
C PHE A 27 -6.28 2.82 4.74
N SER A 28 -6.13 1.90 5.68
CA SER A 28 -4.87 1.64 6.38
C SER A 28 -4.44 0.18 6.17
N LEU A 29 -3.20 -0.04 5.77
CA LEU A 29 -2.64 -1.39 5.69
C LEU A 29 -2.52 -2.05 7.08
N ALA A 30 -2.35 -1.25 8.14
CA ALA A 30 -2.24 -1.77 9.50
C ALA A 30 -3.53 -2.47 9.96
N GLU A 31 -4.68 -1.99 9.50
CA GLU A 31 -5.99 -2.61 9.77
C GLU A 31 -6.16 -3.97 9.09
N LYS A 32 -5.28 -4.34 8.15
CA LYS A 32 -5.27 -5.65 7.47
C LYS A 32 -4.28 -6.63 8.09
N ALA A 33 -3.76 -6.33 9.28
CA ALA A 33 -2.87 -7.25 10.00
C ALA A 33 -3.48 -8.65 10.13
N SER A 34 -2.63 -9.67 10.12
CA SER A 34 -3.02 -11.10 10.14
C SER A 34 -3.83 -11.59 8.93
N THR A 35 -3.97 -10.76 7.88
CA THR A 35 -4.57 -11.14 6.59
C THR A 35 -3.53 -11.04 5.48
N TRP A 36 -3.45 -12.06 4.63
CA TRP A 36 -2.64 -11.97 3.41
C TRP A 36 -3.19 -10.86 2.51
N THR A 37 -2.39 -9.81 2.34
CA THR A 37 -2.79 -8.60 1.62
C THR A 37 -1.83 -8.36 0.47
N VAL A 38 -2.38 -8.20 -0.74
CA VAL A 38 -1.61 -7.83 -1.94
C VAL A 38 -1.84 -6.35 -2.24
N VAL A 39 -0.76 -5.59 -2.36
CA VAL A 39 -0.81 -4.17 -2.73
C VAL A 39 -0.28 -4.02 -4.15
N PHE A 40 -1.11 -3.51 -5.05
CA PHE A 40 -0.79 -3.30 -6.46
C PHE A 40 -0.79 -1.80 -6.78
N PHE A 41 0.31 -1.32 -7.38
CA PHE A 41 0.47 0.08 -7.79
C PHE A 41 0.35 0.19 -9.30
N TYR A 42 -0.39 1.19 -9.77
CA TYR A 42 -0.59 1.48 -11.19
C TYR A 42 -0.50 3.00 -11.45
N PRO A 43 -0.14 3.45 -12.67
CA PRO A 43 0.13 4.88 -12.92
C PRO A 43 -1.12 5.77 -12.87
N MET A 44 -2.24 5.28 -13.43
CA MET A 44 -3.49 6.02 -13.51
C MET A 44 -4.68 5.05 -13.49
N ALA A 45 -5.75 5.44 -12.81
CA ALA A 45 -6.98 4.65 -12.80
C ALA A 45 -7.65 4.67 -14.17
N ASN A 46 -8.40 3.63 -14.52
CA ASN A 46 -9.20 3.55 -15.74
C ASN A 46 -8.41 3.73 -17.06
N THR A 47 -7.11 3.41 -17.07
CA THR A 47 -6.35 3.41 -18.34
C THR A 47 -6.77 2.20 -19.17
N PRO A 48 -7.32 2.39 -20.40
CA PRO A 48 -7.63 1.29 -21.30
C PRO A 48 -6.34 0.54 -21.68
N GLY A 49 -6.41 -0.79 -21.73
CA GLY A 49 -5.33 -1.66 -22.21
C GLY A 49 -5.24 -1.70 -23.72
#